data_AF-A0A2V4HJ46-F1
#
_entry.id   AF-A0A2V4HJ46-F1
#
_cell.length_a   1.000
_cell.length_b   1.000
_cell.length_c   1.000
_cell.angle_alpha   90.00
_cell.angle_beta   90.00
_cell.angle_gamma   90.00
#
_symmetry.space_group_name_H-M   'P 1'
#
loop_
_entity.id
_entity.type
_entity.pdbx_description
1 polymer ?
#
loop_
_entity_poly.entity_id
_entity_poly.type
_entity_poly.pdbx_seq_one_letter_code
_entity_poly.pdbx_strand_id
1 'polypeptide(L)'
;MARHIIHYTGPINSATCGNLINTCSKALQQGAEVLQINIATMGGECSYGFTLYNFLRSLPVPVHTHNLGTVESMGNILFLAGSHRTACAYSKFLFHPFHWTLHGSVDHARMAEYAMSLDYDLRLYAQIVAERTEGASERLDVTRYLMAYPRILGPQEALDSGMIQAVDELPIEAAAVQWSVHA
;
A
#
# COMPACT_ATOMS: atom_id res chain seq x y z
N MET A 1 21.00 -10.39 8.44
CA MET A 1 19.61 -10.67 8.82
C MET A 1 18.98 -11.54 7.76
N ALA A 2 18.17 -12.53 8.14
CA ALA A 2 17.46 -13.38 7.19
C ALA A 2 16.29 -12.60 6.53
N ARG A 3 16.54 -12.00 5.35
CA ARG A 3 15.54 -11.25 4.58
C ARG A 3 14.78 -12.18 3.65
N HIS A 4 13.45 -12.21 3.76
CA HIS A 4 12.57 -12.89 2.80
C HIS A 4 11.88 -11.85 1.92
N ILE A 5 11.80 -12.11 0.62
CA ILE A 5 11.20 -11.20 -0.37
C ILE A 5 9.85 -11.75 -0.81
N ILE A 6 8.81 -10.93 -0.69
CA ILE A 6 7.44 -11.26 -1.10
C ILE A 6 7.07 -10.34 -2.27
N HIS A 7 6.81 -10.92 -3.43
CA HIS A 7 6.32 -10.17 -4.59
C HIS A 7 4.80 -10.11 -4.56
N TYR A 8 4.24 -8.94 -4.26
CA TYR A 8 2.80 -8.67 -4.30
C TYR A 8 2.44 -8.03 -5.64
N THR A 9 1.80 -8.81 -6.51
CA THR A 9 1.37 -8.34 -7.83
C THR A 9 -0.11 -8.58 -8.04
N GLY A 10 -0.86 -7.53 -8.38
CA GLY A 10 -2.29 -7.63 -8.69
C GLY A 10 -3.18 -6.78 -7.77
N PRO A 11 -4.51 -6.91 -7.91
CA PRO A 11 -5.46 -6.07 -7.19
C PRO A 11 -5.53 -6.42 -5.70
N ILE A 12 -5.83 -5.44 -4.87
CA ILE A 12 -6.18 -5.61 -3.46
C ILE A 12 -7.62 -6.10 -3.37
N ASN A 13 -7.79 -7.38 -3.01
CA ASN A 13 -9.09 -8.02 -2.80
C ASN A 13 -8.98 -9.10 -1.72
N SER A 14 -10.08 -9.80 -1.45
CA SER A 14 -10.13 -10.87 -0.44
C SER A 14 -9.08 -11.97 -0.66
N ALA A 15 -8.87 -12.39 -1.92
CA ALA A 15 -7.96 -13.48 -2.27
C ALA A 15 -6.49 -13.07 -2.05
N THR A 16 -6.07 -11.92 -2.60
CA THR A 16 -4.70 -11.44 -2.44
C THR A 16 -4.41 -11.00 -1.00
N CYS A 17 -5.42 -10.53 -0.27
CA CYS A 17 -5.32 -10.25 1.17
C CYS A 17 -5.01 -11.52 1.97
N GLY A 18 -5.80 -12.59 1.78
CA GLY A 18 -5.56 -13.87 2.45
C GLY A 18 -4.23 -14.50 2.06
N ASN A 19 -3.84 -14.40 0.79
CA ASN A 19 -2.57 -14.91 0.29
C ASN A 19 -1.38 -14.17 0.91
N LEU A 20 -1.40 -12.84 1.00
CA LEU A 20 -0.33 -12.07 1.63
C LEU A 20 -0.19 -12.41 3.13
N ILE A 21 -1.29 -12.49 3.86
CA ILE A 21 -1.28 -12.87 5.30
C ILE A 21 -0.64 -14.25 5.49
N ASN A 22 -1.08 -15.24 4.71
CA ASN A 22 -0.54 -16.60 4.77
C ASN A 22 0.95 -16.65 4.40
N THR A 23 1.35 -15.88 3.38
CA THR A 23 2.73 -15.83 2.90
C THR A 23 3.66 -15.19 3.92
N CYS A 24 3.28 -14.05 4.51
CA CYS A 24 4.03 -13.43 5.61
C CYS A 24 4.17 -14.41 6.79
N SER A 25 3.09 -15.08 7.18
CA SER A 25 3.11 -16.05 8.28
C SER A 25 4.07 -17.21 8.03
N LYS A 26 4.08 -17.75 6.80
CA LYS A 26 5.03 -18.80 6.40
C LYS A 26 6.47 -18.32 6.38
N ALA A 27 6.72 -17.12 5.85
CA ALA A 27 8.06 -16.53 5.84
C ALA A 27 8.61 -16.38 7.28
N LEU A 28 7.78 -15.91 8.21
CA LEU A 28 8.14 -15.80 9.63
C LEU A 28 8.41 -17.16 10.27
N GLN A 29 7.57 -18.17 10.00
CA GLN A 29 7.80 -19.54 10.47
C GLN A 29 9.09 -20.15 9.91
N GLN A 30 9.55 -19.69 8.75
CA GLN A 30 10.83 -20.08 8.14
C GLN A 30 12.01 -19.18 8.56
N GLY A 31 11.85 -18.38 9.60
CA GLY A 31 12.95 -17.62 10.20
C GLY A 31 13.24 -16.28 9.53
N ALA A 32 12.29 -15.70 8.80
CA ALA A 32 12.45 -14.33 8.29
C ALA A 32 12.60 -13.33 9.45
N GLU A 33 13.72 -12.60 9.45
CA GLU A 33 14.00 -11.50 10.38
C GLU A 33 13.60 -10.14 9.79
N VAL A 34 13.43 -10.07 8.46
CA VAL A 34 12.94 -8.90 7.73
C VAL A 34 12.06 -9.40 6.58
N LEU A 35 10.90 -8.77 6.40
CA LEU A 35 10.05 -8.99 5.22
C LEU A 35 10.21 -7.83 4.27
N GLN A 36 10.73 -8.07 3.06
CA GLN A 36 10.69 -7.12 1.96
C GLN A 36 9.49 -7.44 1.08
N ILE A 37 8.61 -6.47 0.84
CA ILE A 37 7.44 -6.61 -0.01
C ILE A 37 7.65 -5.75 -1.25
N ASN A 38 7.86 -6.40 -2.39
CA ASN A 38 7.91 -5.75 -3.69
C ASN A 38 6.48 -5.63 -4.21
N ILE A 39 5.99 -4.42 -4.43
CA ILE A 39 4.59 -4.13 -4.69
C ILE A 39 4.43 -3.62 -6.12
N ALA A 40 3.53 -4.26 -6.87
CA ALA A 40 3.02 -3.83 -8.16
C ALA A 40 1.49 -3.99 -8.18
N THR A 41 0.76 -2.91 -7.94
CA THR A 41 -0.70 -2.95 -7.80
C THR A 41 -1.36 -1.67 -8.30
N MET A 42 -2.53 -1.82 -8.92
CA MET A 42 -3.42 -0.70 -9.24
C MET A 42 -4.37 -0.37 -8.06
N GLY A 43 -4.14 -0.96 -6.89
CA GLY A 43 -5.00 -0.81 -5.72
C GLY A 43 -6.15 -1.82 -5.72
N GLY A 44 -7.27 -1.42 -5.12
CA GLY A 44 -8.44 -2.29 -4.95
C GLY A 44 -9.31 -1.85 -3.79
N GLU A 45 -9.88 -2.80 -3.07
CA GLU A 45 -10.90 -2.55 -2.05
C GLU A 45 -10.32 -1.90 -0.79
N CYS A 46 -10.97 -0.83 -0.30
CA CYS A 46 -10.52 -0.05 0.87
C CYS A 46 -10.42 -0.90 2.13
N SER A 47 -11.42 -1.75 2.39
CA SER A 47 -11.46 -2.65 3.54
C SER A 47 -10.18 -3.50 3.63
N TYR A 48 -9.83 -4.21 2.55
CA TYR A 48 -8.63 -5.05 2.52
C TYR A 48 -7.33 -4.25 2.50
N GLY A 49 -7.31 -3.06 1.90
CA GLY A 49 -6.15 -2.17 1.96
C GLY A 49 -5.82 -1.76 3.40
N PHE A 50 -6.82 -1.34 4.18
CA PHE A 50 -6.63 -1.04 5.60
C PHE A 50 -6.32 -2.29 6.44
N THR A 51 -6.95 -3.42 6.15
CA THR A 51 -6.63 -4.70 6.80
C THR A 51 -5.15 -5.05 6.63
N LEU A 52 -4.64 -5.01 5.40
CA LEU A 52 -3.25 -5.35 5.12
C LEU A 52 -2.28 -4.35 5.75
N TYR A 53 -2.58 -3.05 5.73
CA TYR A 53 -1.77 -2.06 6.43
C TYR A 53 -1.64 -2.40 7.92
N ASN A 54 -2.77 -2.61 8.62
CA ASN A 54 -2.77 -2.92 10.05
C ASN A 54 -2.09 -4.26 10.36
N PHE A 55 -2.28 -5.27 9.52
CA PHE A 55 -1.63 -6.56 9.65
C PHE A 55 -0.11 -6.45 9.51
N LEU A 56 0.39 -5.78 8.46
CA LEU A 56 1.83 -5.63 8.27
C LEU A 56 2.47 -4.82 9.40
N ARG A 57 1.75 -3.83 9.94
CA ARG A 57 2.16 -3.03 11.10
C ARG A 57 2.18 -3.80 12.41
N SER A 58 1.46 -4.93 12.51
CA SER A 58 1.44 -5.77 13.71
C SER A 58 2.47 -6.91 13.69
N LEU A 59 3.20 -7.08 12.58
CA LEU A 59 4.21 -8.12 12.48
C LEU A 59 5.39 -7.84 13.44
N PRO A 60 5.98 -8.89 14.02
CA PRO A 60 7.05 -8.75 15.02
C PRO A 60 8.43 -8.41 14.41
N VAL A 61 8.51 -8.27 13.09
CA VAL A 61 9.74 -7.99 12.35
C VAL A 61 9.57 -6.75 11.47
N PRO A 62 10.66 -6.04 11.12
CA PRO A 62 10.61 -4.95 10.17
C PRO A 62 10.01 -5.38 8.82
N VAL A 63 9.11 -4.55 8.31
CA VAL A 63 8.56 -4.67 6.96
C VAL A 63 9.16 -3.57 6.10
N HIS A 64 9.84 -3.96 5.03
CA HIS A 64 10.33 -3.06 4.00
C HIS A 64 9.38 -3.14 2.80
N THR A 65 9.00 -2.00 2.23
CA THR A 65 8.15 -1.96 1.03
C THR A 65 8.92 -1.34 -0.13
N HIS A 66 8.72 -1.89 -1.31
CA HIS A 66 9.42 -1.45 -2.51
C HIS A 66 8.44 -1.32 -3.68
N ASN A 67 8.38 -0.14 -4.29
CA ASN A 67 7.55 0.09 -5.47
C ASN A 67 8.33 -0.38 -6.70
N LEU A 68 7.93 -1.55 -7.22
CA LEU A 68 8.60 -2.21 -8.33
C LEU A 68 8.24 -1.56 -9.69
N GLY A 69 7.16 -0.77 -9.75
CA GLY A 69 6.79 -0.07 -10.98
C GLY A 69 5.50 0.74 -10.87
N THR A 70 4.46 0.22 -10.23
CA THR A 70 3.20 0.96 -10.08
C THR A 70 2.53 0.58 -8.77
N VAL A 71 2.24 1.60 -7.96
CA VAL A 71 1.46 1.49 -6.71
C VAL A 71 0.39 2.56 -6.74
N GLU A 72 -0.87 2.16 -6.84
CA GLU A 72 -1.98 3.10 -7.00
C GLU A 72 -3.02 2.93 -5.88
N SER A 73 -3.74 4.00 -5.55
CA SER A 73 -4.93 3.95 -4.70
C SER A 73 -4.66 3.36 -3.31
N MET A 74 -5.41 2.32 -2.89
CA MET A 74 -5.18 1.55 -1.67
C MET A 74 -3.82 0.83 -1.63
N GLY A 75 -3.16 0.68 -2.78
CA GLY A 75 -1.76 0.27 -2.85
C GLY A 75 -0.84 1.21 -2.08
N ASN A 76 -1.12 2.52 -2.07
CA ASN A 76 -0.31 3.48 -1.31
C ASN A 76 -0.42 3.20 0.20
N ILE A 77 -1.61 2.85 0.69
CA ILE A 77 -1.84 2.51 2.10
C ILE A 77 -1.11 1.22 2.46
N LEU A 78 -1.24 0.17 1.65
CA LEU A 78 -0.43 -1.05 1.80
C LEU A 78 1.07 -0.73 1.86
N PHE A 79 1.55 0.08 0.92
CA PHE A 79 2.94 0.47 0.79
C PHE A 79 3.47 1.25 2.01
N LEU A 80 2.66 2.14 2.58
CA LEU A 80 3.03 2.94 3.76
C LEU A 80 3.13 2.15 5.07
N ALA A 81 2.71 0.88 5.08
CA ALA A 81 2.94 -0.02 6.21
C ALA A 81 4.45 -0.24 6.48
N GLY A 82 5.28 -0.14 5.44
CA GLY A 82 6.73 -0.32 5.54
C GLY A 82 7.41 0.72 6.43
N SER A 83 8.36 0.26 7.25
CA SER A 83 9.27 1.09 8.03
C SER A 83 10.43 1.63 7.18
N HIS A 84 10.81 0.90 6.13
CA HIS A 84 11.77 1.33 5.12
C HIS A 84 11.12 1.18 3.75
N ARG A 85 11.08 2.27 2.98
CA ARG A 85 10.30 2.37 1.74
C ARG A 85 11.18 2.87 0.61
N THR A 86 11.24 2.13 -0.48
CA THR A 86 12.01 2.50 -1.67
C THR A 86 11.18 2.33 -2.94
N ALA A 87 11.70 2.83 -4.05
CA ALA A 87 11.07 2.70 -5.36
C ALA A 87 12.11 2.62 -6.48
N CYS A 88 11.82 1.87 -7.54
CA CYS A 88 12.63 1.88 -8.76
C CYS A 88 12.62 3.26 -9.43
N ALA A 89 13.65 3.59 -10.19
CA ALA A 89 13.74 4.86 -10.93
C ALA A 89 12.62 5.03 -11.97
N TYR A 90 12.07 3.92 -12.47
CA TYR A 90 10.95 3.90 -13.42
C TYR A 90 9.67 3.39 -12.76
N SER A 91 9.28 4.03 -11.66
CA SER A 91 8.06 3.70 -10.93
C SER A 91 7.21 4.94 -10.67
N LYS A 92 5.94 4.72 -10.30
CA LYS A 92 5.01 5.80 -9.96
C LYS A 92 4.11 5.42 -8.79
N PHE A 93 3.66 6.44 -8.07
CA PHE A 93 2.51 6.36 -7.19
C PHE A 93 1.34 7.13 -7.80
N LEU A 94 0.12 6.63 -7.63
CA LEU A 94 -1.10 7.34 -8.04
C LEU A 94 -2.05 7.49 -6.87
N PHE A 95 -2.43 8.74 -6.59
CA PHE A 95 -3.58 9.10 -5.78
C PHE A 95 -4.71 9.50 -6.72
N HIS A 96 -5.89 8.96 -6.53
CA HIS A 96 -7.05 9.28 -7.36
C HIS A 96 -8.35 9.19 -6.55
N PRO A 97 -9.45 9.74 -7.06
CA PRO A 97 -10.73 9.67 -6.36
C PRO A 97 -11.18 8.25 -6.05
N PHE A 98 -11.77 8.03 -4.87
CA PHE A 98 -12.33 6.73 -4.54
C PHE A 98 -13.45 6.38 -5.51
N HIS A 99 -13.35 5.20 -6.11
CA HIS A 99 -14.40 4.64 -6.93
C HIS A 99 -15.20 3.65 -6.09
N TRP A 100 -16.51 3.79 -6.13
CA TRP A 100 -17.42 2.89 -5.46
C TRP A 100 -18.53 2.47 -6.39
N THR A 101 -18.91 1.20 -6.29
CA THR A 101 -19.95 0.60 -7.11
C THR A 101 -21.11 0.23 -6.20
N LEU A 102 -22.28 0.79 -6.50
CA LEU A 102 -23.52 0.43 -5.83
C LEU A 102 -24.23 -0.63 -6.67
N HIS A 103 -24.60 -1.76 -6.05
CA HIS A 103 -25.29 -2.85 -6.73
C HIS A 103 -26.72 -2.99 -6.20
N GLY A 104 -27.70 -2.98 -7.11
CA GLY A 104 -29.11 -3.14 -6.78
C GLY A 104 -29.78 -1.86 -6.26
N SER A 105 -30.99 -2.02 -5.73
CA SER A 105 -31.76 -0.91 -5.16
C SER A 105 -31.21 -0.51 -3.80
N VAL A 106 -31.04 0.78 -3.58
CA VAL A 106 -30.56 1.37 -2.33
C VAL A 106 -31.63 2.30 -1.78
N ASP A 107 -32.01 2.10 -0.52
CA ASP A 107 -32.86 3.04 0.20
C ASP A 107 -32.04 4.21 0.77
N HIS A 108 -32.73 5.20 1.34
CA HIS A 108 -32.09 6.38 1.92
C HIS A 108 -31.11 6.02 3.06
N ALA A 109 -31.47 5.08 3.93
CA ALA A 109 -30.63 4.73 5.07
C ALA A 109 -29.33 4.06 4.61
N ARG A 110 -29.41 3.18 3.61
CA ARG A 110 -28.25 2.54 2.99
C ARG A 110 -27.37 3.54 2.27
N MET A 111 -27.96 4.49 1.54
CA MET A 111 -27.20 5.56 0.89
C MET A 111 -26.47 6.43 1.91
N ALA A 112 -27.11 6.77 3.03
CA ALA A 112 -26.48 7.54 4.11
C ALA A 112 -25.32 6.78 4.76
N GLU A 113 -25.48 5.48 5.03
CA GLU A 113 -24.41 4.60 5.53
C GLU A 113 -23.22 4.58 4.58
N TYR A 114 -23.48 4.48 3.27
CA TYR A 114 -22.47 4.53 2.23
C TYR A 114 -21.71 5.84 2.21
N ALA A 115 -22.40 6.99 2.20
CA ALA A 115 -21.74 8.28 2.28
C ALA A 115 -20.86 8.41 3.53
N MET A 116 -21.37 8.00 4.70
CA MET A 116 -20.62 8.01 5.96
C MET A 116 -19.34 7.17 5.90
N SER A 117 -19.41 5.97 5.32
CA SER A 117 -18.25 5.08 5.20
C SER A 117 -17.21 5.66 4.23
N LEU A 118 -17.62 6.23 3.09
CA LEU A 118 -16.71 6.89 2.16
C LEU A 118 -15.97 8.04 2.83
N ASP A 119 -16.69 8.91 3.52
CA ASP A 119 -16.11 10.05 4.23
C ASP A 119 -15.13 9.59 5.33
N TYR A 120 -15.45 8.48 6.00
CA TYR A 120 -14.58 7.90 7.03
C TYR A 120 -13.31 7.32 6.43
N ASP A 121 -13.42 6.54 5.36
CA ASP A 121 -12.27 5.93 4.68
C ASP A 121 -11.34 6.98 4.07
N LEU A 122 -11.90 8.06 3.50
CA LEU A 122 -11.16 9.25 3.05
C LEU A 122 -10.30 9.84 4.17
N ARG A 123 -10.89 10.00 5.36
CA ARG A 123 -10.18 10.50 6.54
C ARG A 123 -9.10 9.54 7.02
N LEU A 124 -9.38 8.25 7.09
CA LEU A 124 -8.39 7.23 7.48
C LEU A 124 -7.20 7.23 6.53
N TYR A 125 -7.46 7.25 5.24
CA TYR A 125 -6.42 7.30 4.21
C TYR A 125 -5.53 8.53 4.40
N ALA A 126 -6.15 9.72 4.50
CA ALA A 126 -5.42 10.98 4.68
C ALA A 126 -4.60 11.00 5.98
N GLN A 127 -5.14 10.46 7.08
CA GLN A 127 -4.44 10.35 8.36
C GLN A 127 -3.23 9.43 8.27
N ILE A 128 -3.37 8.26 7.66
CA ILE A 128 -2.25 7.32 7.46
C ILE A 128 -1.18 7.99 6.61
N VAL A 129 -1.52 8.62 5.49
CA VAL A 129 -0.51 9.30 4.65
C VAL A 129 0.21 10.38 5.46
N ALA A 130 -0.54 11.25 6.15
CA ALA A 130 0.05 12.34 6.94
C ALA A 130 0.98 11.84 8.07
N GLU A 131 0.60 10.77 8.79
CA GLU A 131 1.44 10.16 9.82
C GLU A 131 2.70 9.53 9.20
N ARG A 132 2.52 8.78 8.11
CA ARG A 132 3.60 7.97 7.53
C ARG A 132 4.58 8.79 6.69
N THR A 133 4.23 10.02 6.35
CA THR A 133 5.09 10.99 5.66
C THR A 133 5.43 12.22 6.50
N GLU A 134 5.29 12.14 7.83
CA GLU A 134 5.67 13.22 8.73
C GLU A 134 7.14 13.64 8.53
N GLY A 135 7.37 14.96 8.50
CA GLY A 135 8.70 15.54 8.28
C GLY A 135 9.12 15.69 6.81
N ALA A 136 8.26 15.31 5.85
CA ALA A 136 8.50 15.55 4.43
C ALA A 136 8.68 17.04 4.10
N SER A 137 9.53 17.34 3.11
CA SER A 137 9.74 18.71 2.62
C SER A 137 8.51 19.24 1.87
N GLU A 138 7.80 18.35 1.16
CA GLU A 138 6.55 18.66 0.49
C GLU A 138 5.37 17.91 1.09
N ARG A 139 4.29 18.63 1.41
CA ARG A 139 3.06 18.01 1.92
C ARG A 139 2.13 17.64 0.78
N LEU A 140 1.59 16.42 0.82
CA LEU A 140 0.57 15.96 -0.10
C LEU A 140 -0.81 16.49 0.29
N ASP A 141 -1.54 17.08 -0.68
CA ASP A 141 -2.94 17.46 -0.52
C ASP A 141 -3.86 16.24 -0.77
N VAL A 142 -3.73 15.23 0.10
CA VAL A 142 -4.35 13.90 -0.09
C VAL A 142 -5.86 14.00 -0.23
N THR A 143 -6.53 14.80 0.61
CA THR A 143 -7.99 14.99 0.53
C THR A 143 -8.41 15.51 -0.83
N ARG A 144 -7.71 16.52 -1.38
CA ARG A 144 -8.02 17.04 -2.71
C ARG A 144 -7.80 16.00 -3.81
N TYR A 145 -6.75 15.18 -3.68
CA TYR A 145 -6.45 14.12 -4.65
C TYR A 145 -7.50 13.02 -4.66
N LEU A 146 -7.98 12.63 -3.48
CA LEU A 146 -9.01 11.60 -3.30
C LEU A 146 -10.44 12.09 -3.58
N MET A 147 -10.66 13.39 -3.79
CA MET A 147 -11.98 13.92 -4.13
C MET A 147 -12.13 14.24 -5.61
N ALA A 148 -11.15 14.91 -6.23
CA ALA A 148 -11.35 15.43 -7.59
C ALA A 148 -10.08 15.61 -8.44
N TYR A 149 -8.89 15.68 -7.84
CA TYR A 149 -7.68 16.09 -8.55
C TYR A 149 -6.61 15.00 -8.48
N PRO A 150 -6.72 13.92 -9.28
CA PRO A 150 -5.76 12.82 -9.21
C PRO A 150 -4.32 13.32 -9.38
N ARG A 151 -3.40 12.70 -8.66
CA ARG A 151 -1.99 13.07 -8.63
C ARG A 151 -1.11 11.84 -8.82
N ILE A 152 -0.25 11.91 -9.82
CA ILE A 152 0.88 10.99 -9.98
C ILE A 152 2.09 11.59 -9.27
N LEU A 153 2.84 10.75 -8.56
CA LEU A 153 4.17 11.07 -8.04
C LEU A 153 5.19 10.16 -8.74
N GLY A 154 6.17 10.76 -9.40
CA GLY A 154 7.40 10.07 -9.78
C GLY A 154 8.31 9.86 -8.56
N PRO A 155 9.46 9.16 -8.73
CA PRO A 155 10.31 8.78 -7.59
C PRO A 155 10.89 9.98 -6.85
N GLN A 156 11.24 11.07 -7.54
CA GLN A 156 11.72 12.29 -6.88
C GLN A 156 10.64 12.95 -6.04
N GLU A 157 9.42 13.12 -6.58
CA GLU A 157 8.30 13.68 -5.81
C GLU A 157 7.91 12.77 -4.64
N ALA A 158 8.08 11.46 -4.78
CA ALA A 158 7.87 10.50 -3.69
C ALA A 158 8.92 10.64 -2.57
N LEU A 159 10.18 11.00 -2.89
CA LEU A 159 11.18 11.35 -1.89
C LEU A 159 10.80 12.64 -1.16
N ASP A 160 10.51 13.69 -1.93
CA ASP A 160 10.22 15.02 -1.39
C ASP A 160 8.96 15.01 -0.50
N SER A 161 7.99 14.16 -0.86
CA SER A 161 6.76 13.95 -0.09
C SER A 161 6.85 12.93 1.04
N GLY A 162 8.01 12.31 1.28
CA GLY A 162 8.22 11.32 2.33
C GLY A 162 7.53 9.97 2.08
N MET A 163 6.94 9.76 0.89
CA MET A 163 6.39 8.46 0.50
C MET A 163 7.48 7.39 0.49
N ILE A 164 8.69 7.71 0.05
CA ILE A 164 9.86 6.84 0.09
C ILE A 164 11.04 7.52 0.78
N GLN A 165 12.03 6.72 1.19
CA GLN A 165 13.30 7.19 1.74
C GLN A 165 14.44 7.14 0.73
N ALA A 166 14.34 6.31 -0.32
CA ALA A 166 15.36 6.20 -1.36
C ALA A 166 14.75 5.73 -2.69
N VAL A 167 15.34 6.20 -3.79
CA VAL A 167 15.22 5.55 -5.10
C VAL A 167 16.31 4.48 -5.17
N ASP A 168 15.91 3.23 -5.32
CA ASP A 168 16.79 2.07 -5.26
C ASP A 168 16.21 0.94 -6.13
N GLU A 169 17.04 0.31 -6.96
CA GLU A 169 16.63 -0.81 -7.81
C GLU A 169 16.56 -2.14 -7.04
N LEU A 170 17.09 -2.20 -5.82
CA LEU A 170 17.07 -3.36 -4.91
C LEU A 170 17.34 -4.70 -5.62
N PRO A 171 18.57 -4.91 -6.14
CA PRO A 171 18.93 -6.16 -6.81
C PRO A 171 18.68 -7.38 -5.92
N ILE A 172 18.10 -8.42 -6.51
CA ILE A 172 17.77 -9.66 -5.81
C ILE A 172 18.96 -10.61 -5.88
N GLU A 173 19.48 -11.00 -4.71
CA GLU A 173 20.55 -11.98 -4.60
C GLU A 173 20.07 -13.39 -4.99
N ALA A 174 20.93 -14.17 -5.65
CA ALA A 174 20.58 -15.51 -6.14
C ALA A 174 20.12 -16.48 -5.04
N ALA A 175 20.60 -16.30 -3.81
CA ALA A 175 20.24 -17.12 -2.65
C ALA A 175 19.03 -16.60 -1.86
N ALA A 176 18.41 -15.49 -2.28
CA ALA A 176 17.28 -14.91 -1.56
C ALA A 176 16.08 -15.85 -1.54
N VAL A 177 15.47 -16.02 -0.37
CA VAL A 177 14.18 -16.73 -0.25
C VAL A 177 13.08 -15.82 -0.75
N GLN A 178 12.33 -16.30 -1.74
CA GLN A 178 11.33 -15.52 -2.44
C GLN A 178 9.96 -16.19 -2.40
N TRP A 179 8.94 -15.36 -2.32
CA TRP A 179 7.54 -15.74 -2.26
C TRP A 179 6.74 -14.90 -3.28
N SER A 180 5.56 -15.36 -3.65
CA SER A 180 4.70 -14.65 -4.60
C SER A 180 3.26 -14.62 -4.12
N VAL A 181 2.65 -13.45 -4.22
CA VAL A 181 1.23 -13.20 -4.02
C VAL A 181 0.70 -12.62 -5.32
N HIS A 182 -0.22 -13.34 -5.93
CA HIS A 182 -0.95 -12.92 -7.12
C HIS A 182 -2.40 -13.41 -7.02
N ALA A 183 -3.27 -12.75 -7.80
CA ALA A 183 -4.67 -13.13 -7.95
C ALA A 183 -4.81 -14.35 -8.88
#